data_AF-A0AAV2E4D3-F1
#
_entry.id   AF-A0AAV2E4D3-F1
#
_cell.length_a   1.000
_cell.length_b   1.000
_cell.length_c   1.000
_cell.angle_alpha   90.00
_cell.angle_beta   90.00
_cell.angle_gamma   90.00
#
_symmetry.space_group_name_H-M   'P 1'
#
loop_
_entity.id
_entity.type
_entity.pdbx_description
1 polymer ?
#
loop_
_entity_poly.entity_id
_entity_poly.type
_entity_poly.pdbx_seq_one_letter_code
_entity_poly.pdbx_strand_id
1 'polypeptide(L)'
;MDHFLLSFWLQMFFCAVPKLVICQQRYSGNLALDCDSKDAAVPYSCNGEKPSCKAFLMYRSQTPYNTLSRISNLTCSDSIELGRVNNVSDPKRTPPMGQVLF
;
A
#
# COMPACT_ATOMS: atom_id res chain seq x y z
N MET A 1 17.09 33.97 30.79
CA MET A 1 15.73 33.88 30.23
C MET A 1 15.78 33.79 28.70
N ASP A 2 16.74 34.47 28.08
CA ASP A 2 16.94 34.51 26.61
C ASP A 2 17.36 33.17 25.98
N HIS A 3 18.21 32.40 26.65
CA HIS A 3 18.64 31.09 26.15
C HIS A 3 17.48 30.09 26.07
N PHE A 4 16.55 30.13 27.03
CA PHE A 4 15.38 29.23 27.06
C PHE A 4 14.39 29.59 25.95
N LEU A 5 14.14 30.88 25.74
CA LEU A 5 13.31 31.37 24.65
C LEU A 5 13.94 31.03 23.29
N LEU A 6 15.24 31.23 23.12
CA LEU A 6 15.96 30.87 21.88
C LEU A 6 15.86 29.37 21.58
N SER A 7 16.03 28.52 22.60
CA SER A 7 15.87 27.06 22.49
C SER A 7 14.46 26.68 22.04
N PHE A 8 13.45 27.33 22.62
CA PHE A 8 12.05 27.11 22.28
C PHE A 8 11.72 27.52 20.84
N TRP A 9 12.22 28.67 20.38
CA TRP A 9 12.04 29.14 19.00
C TRP A 9 12.72 28.21 17.99
N LEU A 10 13.94 27.72 18.28
CA LEU A 10 14.64 26.76 17.44
C LEU A 10 13.88 25.43 17.32
N GLN A 11 13.33 24.93 18.43
CA GLN A 11 12.52 23.70 18.44
C GLN A 11 11.23 23.87 17.61
N MET A 12 10.54 25.02 17.77
CA MET A 12 9.33 25.32 17.00
C MET A 12 9.61 25.45 15.51
N PHE A 13 10.74 26.06 15.12
CA PHE A 13 11.15 26.17 13.73
C PHE A 13 11.42 24.79 13.09
N PHE A 14 12.12 23.89 13.79
CA PHE A 14 12.39 22.52 13.30
C PHE A 14 11.14 21.64 13.22
N CYS A 15 10.15 21.85 14.11
CA CYS A 15 8.87 21.13 14.07
C CYS A 15 7.89 21.70 13.02
N ALA A 16 8.02 22.98 12.65
CA ALA A 16 7.12 23.63 11.69
C ALA A 16 7.47 23.36 10.22
N VAL A 17 8.62 22.75 9.92
CA VAL A 17 8.96 22.36 8.54
C VAL A 17 8.04 21.20 8.14
N PRO A 18 7.12 21.39 7.17
CA PRO A 18 6.29 20.29 6.69
C PRO A 18 7.22 19.25 6.08
N LYS A 19 7.29 18.06 6.68
CA LYS A 19 7.91 16.93 6.01
C LYS A 19 7.07 16.64 4.79
N LEU A 20 7.62 16.85 3.59
CA LEU A 20 6.99 16.35 2.37
C LEU A 20 6.98 14.82 2.47
N VAL A 21 5.84 14.25 2.85
CA VAL A 21 5.64 12.80 2.79
C VAL A 21 5.37 12.48 1.32
N ILE A 22 6.45 12.26 0.57
CA ILE A 22 6.35 11.76 -0.80
C ILE A 22 6.18 10.24 -0.70
N CYS A 23 4.98 9.74 -1.00
CA CYS A 23 4.76 8.31 -1.14
C CYS A 23 5.67 7.77 -2.25
N GLN A 24 6.37 6.67 -1.98
CA GLN A 24 7.26 6.02 -2.97
C GLN A 24 6.47 5.47 -4.17
N GLN A 25 5.20 5.15 -3.98
CA GLN A 25 4.29 4.64 -5.00
C GLN A 25 3.18 5.65 -5.26
N ARG A 26 3.30 6.42 -6.35
CA ARG A 26 2.25 7.35 -6.77
C ARG A 26 1.20 6.60 -7.57
N TYR A 27 -0.06 6.67 -7.13
CA TYR A 27 -1.18 6.10 -7.87
C TYR A 27 -1.44 6.91 -9.15
N SER A 28 -1.51 6.20 -10.29
CA SER A 28 -1.71 6.79 -11.62
C SER A 28 -3.16 7.24 -11.89
N GLY A 29 -4.11 6.89 -11.02
CA GLY A 29 -5.50 7.31 -11.15
C GLY A 29 -6.18 6.69 -12.38
N ASN A 30 -6.96 7.50 -13.08
CA ASN A 30 -7.71 7.06 -14.27
C ASN A 30 -6.81 6.62 -15.44
N LEU A 31 -5.54 7.01 -15.44
CA LEU A 31 -4.56 6.51 -16.43
C LEU A 31 -4.38 4.98 -16.30
N ALA A 32 -4.61 4.42 -15.11
CA ALA A 32 -4.58 2.98 -14.89
C ALA A 32 -5.81 2.24 -15.48
N LEU A 33 -6.80 2.98 -15.98
CA LEU A 33 -8.02 2.44 -16.60
C LEU A 33 -7.99 2.59 -18.13
N ASP A 34 -6.97 3.23 -18.69
CA ASP A 34 -6.82 3.44 -20.12
C ASP A 34 -6.25 2.20 -20.80
N CYS A 35 -7.16 1.33 -21.26
CA CYS A 35 -6.83 0.10 -21.97
C CYS A 35 -6.33 0.32 -23.41
N ASP A 36 -6.48 1.52 -23.96
CA ASP A 36 -6.09 1.85 -25.34
C ASP A 36 -4.68 2.46 -25.43
N SER A 37 -4.10 2.82 -24.28
CA SER A 37 -2.72 3.28 -24.18
C SER A 37 -1.72 2.17 -24.51
N LYS A 38 -0.65 2.52 -25.25
CA LYS A 38 0.43 1.57 -25.62
C LYS A 38 1.28 1.15 -24.43
N ASP A 39 1.31 1.99 -23.40
CA ASP A 39 1.93 1.66 -22.14
C ASP A 39 0.96 0.80 -21.35
N ALA A 40 1.40 -0.35 -20.85
CA ALA A 40 0.57 -1.15 -19.94
C ALA A 40 0.03 -0.23 -18.84
N ALA A 41 -1.26 -0.31 -18.53
CA ALA A 41 -1.89 0.53 -17.52
C ALA A 41 -1.23 0.29 -16.15
N VAL A 42 -0.16 1.03 -15.84
CA VAL A 42 0.63 0.85 -14.61
C VAL A 42 -0.07 1.63 -13.49
N PRO A 43 -0.71 0.96 -12.52
CA PRO A 43 -1.49 1.65 -11.49
C PRO A 43 -0.62 2.45 -10.52
N TYR A 44 0.65 2.10 -10.37
CA TYR A 44 1.57 2.76 -9.44
C TYR A 44 2.93 3.01 -10.10
N SER A 45 3.43 4.25 -10.03
CA SER A 45 4.81 4.58 -10.40
C SER A 45 5.71 4.65 -9.17
N CYS A 46 6.92 4.08 -9.29
CA CYS A 46 7.95 4.14 -8.26
C CYS A 46 8.89 5.33 -8.52
N ASN A 47 9.20 6.13 -7.50
CA ASN A 47 10.14 7.26 -7.63
C ASN A 47 11.63 6.83 -7.64
N GLY A 48 11.92 5.54 -7.40
CA GLY A 48 13.27 4.97 -7.46
C GLY A 48 14.16 5.21 -6.24
N GLU A 49 13.71 5.94 -5.21
CA GLU A 49 14.53 6.17 -4.01
C GLU A 49 14.70 4.88 -3.18
N LYS A 50 13.65 4.08 -3.08
CA LYS A 50 13.70 2.74 -2.50
C LYS A 50 13.28 1.71 -3.55
N PRO A 51 14.21 0.84 -3.99
CA PRO A 51 13.89 -0.15 -5.02
C PRO A 51 12.91 -1.23 -4.54
N SER A 52 12.74 -1.38 -3.23
CA SER A 52 11.76 -2.28 -2.62
C SER A 52 11.07 -1.64 -1.42
N CYS A 53 9.78 -1.92 -1.28
CA CYS A 53 8.96 -1.50 -0.14
C CYS A 53 7.85 -2.52 0.12
N LYS A 54 7.30 -2.52 1.34
CA LYS A 54 6.05 -3.25 1.61
C LYS A 54 4.91 -2.52 0.90
N ALA A 55 4.16 -3.26 0.10
CA ALA A 55 2.98 -2.79 -0.61
C ALA A 55 1.81 -3.74 -0.34
N PHE A 56 0.60 -3.30 -0.65
CA PHE A 56 -0.62 -4.09 -0.54
C PHE A 56 -1.47 -3.87 -1.80
N LEU A 57 -2.37 -4.81 -2.09
CA LEU A 57 -3.29 -4.73 -3.21
C LEU A 57 -4.69 -4.94 -2.69
N MET A 58 -5.64 -4.09 -3.10
CA MET A 58 -7.05 -4.33 -2.82
C MET A 58 -7.56 -5.41 -3.76
N TYR A 59 -7.67 -6.64 -3.27
CA TYR A 59 -8.18 -7.77 -4.03
C TYR A 59 -9.64 -8.04 -3.69
N ARG A 60 -10.49 -8.18 -4.71
CA ARG A 60 -11.89 -8.54 -4.53
C ARG A 60 -12.06 -10.05 -4.76
N SER A 61 -12.49 -10.77 -3.73
CA SER A 61 -12.68 -12.23 -3.76
C SER A 61 -13.60 -12.66 -4.90
N GLN A 62 -13.11 -13.54 -5.76
CA GLN A 62 -13.85 -14.10 -6.89
C GLN A 62 -13.42 -15.55 -7.15
N THR A 63 -14.36 -16.42 -7.54
CA THR A 63 -14.05 -17.79 -7.96
C THR A 63 -13.21 -17.76 -9.24
N PRO A 64 -12.13 -18.58 -9.37
CA PRO A 64 -11.68 -19.64 -8.47
C PRO A 64 -10.71 -19.19 -7.36
N TYR A 65 -10.37 -17.91 -7.28
CA TYR A 65 -9.37 -17.32 -6.38
C TYR A 65 -10.02 -16.73 -5.13
N ASN A 66 -10.62 -17.60 -4.33
CA ASN A 66 -11.41 -17.26 -3.16
C ASN A 66 -10.91 -17.95 -1.89
N THR A 67 -9.64 -18.34 -1.82
CA THR A 67 -9.00 -18.82 -0.58
C THR A 67 -7.68 -18.10 -0.39
N LEU A 68 -7.20 -17.96 0.84
CA LEU A 68 -5.95 -17.24 1.10
C LEU A 68 -4.78 -17.81 0.30
N SER A 69 -4.66 -19.15 0.20
CA SER A 69 -3.60 -19.79 -0.59
C SER A 69 -3.72 -19.53 -2.10
N ARG A 70 -4.94 -19.48 -2.64
CA ARG A 70 -5.14 -19.20 -4.08
C ARG A 70 -4.88 -17.74 -4.40
N ILE A 71 -5.28 -16.83 -3.51
CA ILE A 71 -5.05 -15.39 -3.64
C ILE A 71 -3.56 -15.11 -3.52
N SER A 72 -2.89 -15.64 -2.49
CA SER A 72 -1.46 -15.44 -2.27
C SER A 72 -0.62 -15.97 -3.43
N ASN A 73 -1.00 -17.12 -4.01
CA ASN A 73 -0.34 -17.65 -5.20
C ASN A 73 -0.56 -16.77 -6.44
N LEU A 74 -1.76 -16.18 -6.60
CA LEU A 74 -2.07 -15.26 -7.70
C LEU A 74 -1.29 -13.94 -7.58
N THR A 75 -1.13 -13.42 -6.36
CA THR A 75 -0.46 -12.14 -6.08
C THR A 75 1.03 -12.30 -5.76
N CYS A 76 1.57 -13.51 -5.84
CA CYS A 76 2.92 -13.86 -5.43
C CYS A 76 3.28 -13.33 -4.02
N SER A 77 2.32 -13.37 -3.10
CA SER A 77 2.45 -12.87 -1.73
C SER A 77 2.46 -14.00 -0.70
N ASP A 78 2.80 -13.65 0.54
CA ASP A 78 2.77 -14.58 1.67
C ASP A 78 1.32 -14.75 2.18
N SER A 79 0.84 -15.99 2.29
CA SER A 79 -0.53 -16.28 2.73
C SER A 79 -0.77 -16.03 4.22
N ILE A 80 0.27 -16.15 5.06
CA ILE A 80 0.18 -15.93 6.51
C ILE A 80 0.05 -14.42 6.75
N GLU A 81 0.88 -13.61 6.10
CA GLU A 81 0.79 -12.15 6.18
C GLU A 81 -0.55 -11.64 5.61
N LEU A 82 -1.02 -12.21 4.49
CA LEU A 82 -2.34 -11.89 3.93
C LEU A 82 -3.46 -12.20 4.94
N GLY A 83 -3.41 -13.36 5.60
CA GLY A 83 -4.36 -13.70 6.66
C GLY A 83 -4.27 -12.76 7.85
N ARG A 84 -3.06 -12.44 8.30
CA ARG A 84 -2.79 -11.54 9.43
C ARG A 84 -3.35 -10.13 9.19
N VAL A 85 -3.14 -9.56 8.01
CA VAL A 85 -3.62 -8.22 7.65
C VAL A 85 -5.15 -8.17 7.53
N ASN A 86 -5.79 -9.27 7.13
CA ASN A 86 -7.23 -9.36 6.96
C ASN A 86 -7.97 -9.98 8.16
N ASN A 87 -7.28 -10.22 9.28
CA ASN A 87 -7.81 -10.89 10.48
C ASN A 87 -8.46 -12.26 10.18
N VAL A 88 -7.81 -13.05 9.31
CA VAL A 88 -8.20 -14.41 8.92
C VAL A 88 -7.11 -15.39 9.35
N SER A 89 -7.45 -16.30 10.26
CA SER A 89 -6.52 -17.27 10.82
C SER A 89 -6.48 -18.60 10.06
N ASP A 90 -7.55 -18.96 9.37
CA ASP A 90 -7.67 -20.22 8.62
C ASP A 90 -7.41 -19.98 7.11
N PRO A 91 -6.31 -20.51 6.53
CA PRO A 91 -5.98 -20.34 5.12
C PRO A 91 -6.99 -21.00 4.16
N LYS A 92 -7.78 -21.96 4.63
CA LYS A 92 -8.84 -22.61 3.85
C LYS A 92 -10.15 -21.84 3.90
N ARG A 93 -10.28 -20.86 4.81
CA ARG A 93 -11.47 -20.01 4.89
C ARG A 93 -11.66 -19.29 3.57
N THR A 94 -12.86 -19.43 3.03
CA THR A 94 -13.28 -18.78 1.80
C THR A 94 -13.90 -17.42 2.15
N PRO A 95 -13.30 -16.29 1.75
CA PRO A 95 -13.93 -14.98 1.89
C PRO A 95 -15.20 -14.94 1.02
N PRO A 96 -16.33 -14.42 1.52
CA PRO A 96 -17.50 -14.12 0.71
C PRO A 96 -17.17 -13.50 -0.64
N MET A 97 -17.97 -13.85 -1.65
CA MET A 97 -17.81 -13.28 -2.98
C MET A 97 -17.95 -11.76 -2.93
N GLY A 98 -17.00 -11.05 -3.55
CA GLY A 98 -16.95 -9.60 -3.51
C GLY A 98 -16.31 -9.00 -2.26
N GLN A 99 -15.92 -9.80 -1.25
CA GLN A 99 -15.17 -9.28 -0.10
C GLN A 99 -13.82 -8.72 -0.55
N VAL A 100 -13.49 -7.51 -0.10
CA VAL A 100 -12.20 -6.87 -0.34
C VAL A 100 -11.19 -7.32 0.70
N LEU A 101 -10.00 -7.70 0.24
CA LEU A 101 -8.85 -8.11 1.02
C LEU A 101 -7.68 -7.18 0.69
N PHE A 102 -6.81 -6.92 1.67
CA PHE A 102 -5.62 -6.07 1.54
C PHE A 102 -4.34 -6.88 1.60
#